data_AF-A0A2A9E1T8-F1
#
_entry.id   AF-A0A2A9E1T8-F1
#
_cell.length_a   1.000
_cell.length_b   1.000
_cell.length_c   1.000
_cell.angle_alpha   90.00
_cell.angle_beta   90.00
_cell.angle_gamma   90.00
#
_symmetry.space_group_name_H-M   'P 1'
#
loop_
_entity.id
_entity.type
_entity.pdbx_description
1 polymer ?
#
loop_
_entity_poly.entity_id
_entity_poly.type
_entity_poly.pdbx_seq_one_letter_code
_entity_poly.pdbx_strand_id
1 'polypeptide(L)'
;MVSRAVFMCGPAGSGKTTVAMRLVETEGLTRLSVDEEAWKRGFRSHPIPVQDAEEIDVLLRERLTELLTANRGVVLDYSFATRAVRDDYRAFVAAFGVVPEIVFVDTPRDVALQRIRERRGEDANDAVLSVETARRFYDGFEIPTPSEGPLTVVSGA
;
A
#
# COMPACT_ATOMS: atom_id res chain seq x y z
N MET A 1 4.55 -16.98 -18.81
CA MET A 1 3.63 -16.67 -17.69
C MET A 1 3.65 -15.16 -17.51
N VAL A 2 2.54 -14.57 -17.07
CA VAL A 2 2.46 -13.13 -16.77
C VAL A 2 2.64 -12.96 -15.27
N SER A 3 3.48 -12.00 -14.86
CA SER A 3 3.72 -11.67 -13.45
C SER A 3 2.43 -11.20 -12.78
N ARG A 4 2.18 -11.61 -11.53
CA ARG A 4 1.04 -11.14 -10.74
C ARG A 4 1.43 -9.92 -9.91
N ALA A 5 0.64 -8.85 -9.97
CA ALA A 5 0.80 -7.67 -9.12
C ALA A 5 -0.48 -7.41 -8.34
N VAL A 6 -0.37 -7.28 -7.02
CA VAL A 6 -1.48 -6.95 -6.12
C VAL A 6 -1.26 -5.57 -5.50
N PHE A 7 -2.22 -4.68 -5.64
CA PHE A 7 -2.21 -3.35 -5.04
C PHE A 7 -3.08 -3.37 -3.78
N MET A 8 -2.46 -3.24 -2.62
CA MET A 8 -3.21 -3.06 -1.38
C MET A 8 -3.80 -1.65 -1.35
N CYS A 9 -5.10 -1.53 -1.17
CA CYS A 9 -5.78 -0.24 -1.14
C CYS A 9 -6.48 -0.06 0.20
N GLY A 10 -6.25 1.08 0.85
CA GLY A 10 -6.86 1.35 2.14
C GLY A 10 -6.10 2.39 2.96
N PRO A 11 -6.80 3.16 3.80
CA PRO A 11 -6.19 4.14 4.69
C PRO A 11 -5.31 3.51 5.78
N ALA A 12 -4.53 4.32 6.50
CA ALA A 12 -3.79 3.84 7.67
C ALA A 12 -4.75 3.23 8.71
N GLY A 13 -4.30 2.19 9.41
CA GLY A 13 -5.12 1.48 10.40
C GLY A 13 -6.16 0.49 9.84
N SER A 14 -6.33 0.38 8.51
CA SER A 14 -7.30 -0.56 7.92
C SER A 14 -6.88 -2.04 7.96
N GLY A 15 -5.59 -2.34 8.23
CA GLY A 15 -5.10 -3.72 8.26
C GLY A 15 -4.54 -4.25 6.92
N LYS A 16 -4.25 -3.35 5.95
CA LYS A 16 -3.58 -3.71 4.68
C LYS A 16 -2.38 -4.63 4.87
N THR A 17 -1.46 -4.26 5.77
CA THR A 17 -0.24 -5.03 6.01
C THR A 17 -0.52 -6.45 6.45
N THR A 18 -1.55 -6.67 7.28
CA THR A 18 -1.98 -8.03 7.68
C THR A 18 -2.41 -8.85 6.47
N VAL A 19 -3.19 -8.25 5.56
CA VAL A 19 -3.62 -8.92 4.33
C VAL A 19 -2.43 -9.15 3.39
N ALA A 20 -1.54 -8.18 3.23
CA ALA A 20 -0.34 -8.29 2.40
C ALA A 20 0.58 -9.41 2.89
N MET A 21 0.82 -9.51 4.20
CA MET A 21 1.65 -10.56 4.79
C MET A 21 1.02 -11.94 4.59
N ARG A 22 -0.31 -12.07 4.67
CA ARG A 22 -0.99 -13.33 4.35
C ARG A 22 -0.75 -13.75 2.89
N LEU A 23 -0.76 -12.80 1.95
CA LEU A 23 -0.43 -13.09 0.54
C LEU A 23 1.03 -13.51 0.36
N VAL A 24 1.96 -12.93 1.11
CA VAL A 24 3.37 -13.37 1.13
C VAL A 24 3.47 -14.81 1.61
N GLU A 25 2.84 -15.14 2.74
CA GLU A 25 2.91 -16.45 3.38
C GLU A 25 2.22 -17.56 2.58
N THR A 26 1.03 -17.27 2.06
CA THR A 26 0.18 -18.29 1.42
C THR A 26 0.39 -18.42 -0.08
N GLU A 27 0.87 -17.36 -0.74
CA GLU A 27 0.99 -17.31 -2.20
C GLU A 27 2.43 -17.01 -2.68
N GLY A 28 3.38 -16.79 -1.75
CA GLY A 28 4.79 -16.56 -2.09
C GLY A 28 5.07 -15.24 -2.80
N LEU A 29 4.17 -14.26 -2.68
CA LEU A 29 4.37 -12.92 -3.24
C LEU A 29 5.51 -12.21 -2.52
N THR A 30 6.26 -11.37 -3.23
CA THR A 30 7.25 -10.47 -2.63
C THR A 30 6.55 -9.18 -2.20
N ARG A 31 6.69 -8.77 -0.93
CA ARG A 31 6.13 -7.50 -0.44
C ARG A 31 7.07 -6.34 -0.72
N LEU A 32 6.53 -5.26 -1.26
CA LEU A 32 7.15 -3.94 -1.29
C LEU A 32 6.32 -2.99 -0.43
N SER A 33 6.95 -2.25 0.49
CA SER A 33 6.27 -1.38 1.45
C SER A 33 6.93 0.00 1.52
N VAL A 34 6.12 1.05 1.41
CA VAL A 34 6.57 2.44 1.61
C VAL A 34 7.01 2.65 3.07
N ASP A 35 6.26 2.09 4.02
CA ASP A 35 6.53 2.29 5.45
C ASP A 35 7.82 1.57 5.89
N GLU A 36 8.15 0.39 5.33
CA GLU A 36 9.46 -0.26 5.56
C GLU A 36 10.63 0.57 5.03
N GLU A 37 10.49 1.15 3.84
CA GLU A 37 11.55 1.96 3.23
C GLU A 37 11.71 3.31 3.94
N ALA A 38 10.62 3.89 4.43
CA ALA A 38 10.65 5.07 5.31
C ALA A 38 11.32 4.73 6.65
N TRP A 39 11.00 3.58 7.25
CA TRP A 39 11.58 3.15 8.51
C TRP A 39 13.09 2.94 8.42
N LYS A 40 13.58 2.29 7.35
CA LYS A 40 15.01 2.10 7.08
C LYS A 40 15.78 3.43 6.98
N ARG A 41 15.12 4.48 6.49
CA ARG A 41 15.66 5.85 6.41
C ARG A 41 15.57 6.63 7.74
N GLY A 42 15.00 6.05 8.79
CA GLY A 42 14.91 6.66 10.12
C GLY A 42 13.58 7.36 10.41
N PHE A 43 12.62 7.34 9.49
CA PHE A 43 11.28 7.90 9.74
C PHE A 43 10.48 7.01 10.68
N ARG A 44 9.82 7.62 11.67
CA ARG A 44 8.99 6.94 12.68
C ARG A 44 7.55 7.45 12.69
N SER A 45 7.28 8.49 11.90
CA SER A 45 5.97 9.13 11.82
C SER A 45 5.68 9.61 10.40
N HIS A 46 4.39 9.82 10.13
CA HIS A 46 3.91 10.38 8.87
C HIS A 46 3.20 11.73 9.06
N PRO A 47 3.19 12.61 8.03
CA PRO A 47 3.81 12.40 6.72
C PRO A 47 5.34 12.53 6.78
N ILE A 48 6.03 11.80 5.90
CA ILE A 48 7.47 12.01 5.66
C ILE A 48 7.66 13.19 4.69
N PRO A 49 8.86 13.81 4.61
CA PRO A 49 9.13 14.87 3.66
C PRO A 49 8.91 14.42 2.21
N VAL A 50 8.48 15.34 1.35
CA VAL A 50 8.13 15.04 -0.05
C VAL A 50 9.30 14.44 -0.81
N GLN A 51 10.50 14.99 -0.63
CA GLN A 51 11.73 14.51 -1.28
C GLN A 51 12.02 13.06 -0.91
N ASP A 52 11.90 12.68 0.37
CA ASP A 52 12.09 11.31 0.82
C ASP A 52 11.01 10.37 0.27
N ALA A 53 9.76 10.84 0.17
CA ALA A 53 8.67 10.07 -0.43
C ALA A 53 8.92 9.80 -1.92
N GLU A 54 9.42 10.79 -2.67
CA GLU A 54 9.79 10.65 -4.07
C GLU A 54 10.97 9.68 -4.25
N GLU A 55 12.01 9.77 -3.42
CA GLU A 55 13.14 8.83 -3.44
C GLU A 55 12.72 7.39 -3.10
N ILE A 56 11.77 7.21 -2.18
CA ILE A 56 11.18 5.91 -1.87
C ILE A 56 10.39 5.38 -3.07
N ASP A 57 9.57 6.22 -3.71
CA ASP A 57 8.78 5.84 -4.89
C ASP A 57 9.69 5.35 -6.04
N VAL A 58 10.76 6.10 -6.35
CA VAL A 58 11.76 5.73 -7.36
C VAL A 58 12.38 4.37 -7.03
N LEU A 59 12.91 4.21 -5.81
CA LEU A 59 13.52 2.94 -5.37
C LEU A 59 12.54 1.77 -5.48
N LEU A 60 11.29 1.97 -5.08
CA LEU A 60 10.29 0.91 -5.10
C LEU A 60 9.86 0.54 -6.53
N ARG A 61 9.83 1.50 -7.47
CA ARG A 61 9.59 1.22 -8.89
C ARG A 61 10.73 0.46 -9.56
N GLU A 62 11.97 0.75 -9.19
CA GLU A 62 13.14 -0.02 -9.64
C GLU A 62 13.01 -1.48 -9.19
N ARG A 63 12.74 -1.70 -7.89
CA ARG A 63 12.53 -3.06 -7.35
C ARG A 63 11.31 -3.75 -7.96
N LEU A 64 10.23 -3.02 -8.22
CA LEU A 64 9.06 -3.55 -8.91
C LEU A 64 9.43 -4.00 -10.34
N THR A 65 10.20 -3.20 -11.07
CA THR A 65 10.70 -3.54 -12.41
C THR A 65 11.50 -4.83 -12.41
N GLU A 66 12.42 -4.99 -11.46
CA GLU A 66 13.22 -6.22 -11.29
C GLU A 66 12.33 -7.45 -11.09
N LEU A 67 11.35 -7.35 -10.18
CA LEU A 67 10.42 -8.45 -9.88
C LEU A 67 9.55 -8.81 -11.08
N LEU A 68 8.98 -7.81 -11.76
CA LEU A 68 8.12 -8.04 -12.92
C LEU A 68 8.90 -8.64 -14.09
N THR A 69 10.12 -8.17 -14.34
CA THR A 69 11.01 -8.70 -15.39
C THR A 69 11.44 -10.14 -15.08
N ALA A 70 11.66 -10.46 -13.80
CA ALA A 70 11.97 -11.81 -13.33
C ALA A 70 10.74 -12.74 -13.23
N ASN A 71 9.56 -12.29 -13.66
CA ASN A 71 8.30 -13.02 -13.55
C ASN A 71 7.96 -13.47 -12.12
N ARG A 72 8.24 -12.60 -11.13
CA ARG A 72 7.95 -12.82 -9.71
C ARG A 72 6.68 -12.09 -9.32
N GLY A 73 5.81 -12.78 -8.57
CA GLY A 73 4.61 -12.18 -7.99
C GLY A 73 4.97 -11.15 -6.92
N VAL A 74 4.24 -10.04 -6.88
CA VAL A 74 4.50 -8.91 -5.99
C VAL A 74 3.19 -8.38 -5.37
N VAL A 75 3.27 -7.99 -4.10
CA VAL A 75 2.24 -7.20 -3.41
C VAL A 75 2.81 -5.85 -3.00
N LEU A 76 2.15 -4.79 -3.44
CA LEU A 76 2.48 -3.41 -3.11
C LEU A 76 1.63 -2.99 -1.89
N ASP A 77 2.26 -2.97 -0.71
CA ASP A 77 1.63 -2.56 0.55
C ASP A 77 1.72 -1.05 0.73
N TYR A 78 1.05 -0.33 -0.17
CA TYR A 78 0.93 1.13 -0.18
C TYR A 78 -0.50 1.51 0.24
N SER A 79 -0.79 2.79 0.41
CA SER A 79 -2.18 3.22 0.67
C SER A 79 -3.05 3.20 -0.58
N PHE A 80 -2.46 3.52 -1.75
CA PHE A 80 -3.16 3.72 -3.02
C PHE A 80 -4.41 4.61 -2.86
N ALA A 81 -4.24 5.72 -2.15
CA ALA A 81 -5.32 6.52 -1.58
C ALA A 81 -6.20 7.23 -2.61
N THR A 82 -5.65 7.66 -3.74
CA THR A 82 -6.39 8.35 -4.79
C THR A 82 -6.37 7.53 -6.08
N ARG A 83 -7.40 7.72 -6.91
CA ARG A 83 -7.45 7.13 -8.25
C ARG A 83 -6.27 7.55 -9.09
N ALA A 84 -5.80 8.78 -8.98
CA ALA A 84 -4.64 9.27 -9.72
C ALA A 84 -3.38 8.43 -9.44
N VAL A 85 -3.09 8.12 -8.17
CA VAL A 85 -1.95 7.27 -7.80
C VAL A 85 -2.15 5.84 -8.30
N ARG A 86 -3.38 5.32 -8.26
CA ARG A 86 -3.69 3.98 -8.79
C ARG A 86 -3.53 3.93 -10.31
N ASP A 87 -4.03 4.91 -11.04
CA ASP A 87 -3.94 4.99 -12.49
C ASP A 87 -2.48 5.11 -12.97
N ASP A 88 -1.66 5.87 -12.25
CA ASP A 88 -0.22 5.96 -12.53
C ASP A 88 0.49 4.60 -12.38
N TYR A 89 0.29 3.91 -11.26
CA TYR A 89 0.90 2.59 -11.05
C TYR A 89 0.31 1.50 -11.96
N ARG A 90 -0.98 1.59 -12.32
CA ARG A 90 -1.61 0.71 -13.31
C ARG A 90 -0.96 0.87 -14.69
N ALA A 91 -0.73 2.11 -15.12
CA ALA A 91 -0.04 2.40 -16.37
C ALA A 91 1.41 1.88 -16.33
N PHE A 92 2.09 2.05 -15.20
CA PHE A 92 3.45 1.54 -14.99
C PHE A 92 3.54 0.01 -15.17
N VAL A 93 2.69 -0.77 -14.49
CA VAL A 93 2.74 -2.24 -14.59
C VAL A 93 2.19 -2.77 -15.92
N ALA A 94 1.31 -2.01 -16.58
CA ALA A 94 0.80 -2.37 -17.91
C ALA A 94 1.91 -2.43 -18.98
N ALA A 95 3.00 -1.68 -18.83
CA ALA A 95 4.17 -1.78 -19.70
C ALA A 95 4.84 -3.17 -19.67
N PHE A 96 4.58 -3.96 -18.62
CA PHE A 96 5.03 -5.35 -18.47
C PHE A 96 3.94 -6.36 -18.84
N GLY A 97 2.82 -5.92 -19.42
CA GLY A 97 1.68 -6.77 -19.75
C GLY A 97 0.86 -7.23 -18.53
N VAL A 98 1.02 -6.57 -17.39
CA VAL A 98 0.35 -6.91 -16.13
C VAL A 98 -0.87 -6.02 -15.91
N VAL A 99 -2.00 -6.65 -15.58
CA VAL A 99 -3.18 -5.96 -15.03
C VAL A 99 -3.19 -6.21 -13.52
N PRO A 100 -3.03 -5.19 -12.66
CA PRO A 100 -2.95 -5.41 -11.24
C PRO A 100 -4.31 -5.74 -10.64
N GLU A 101 -4.33 -6.61 -9.64
CA GLU A 101 -5.48 -6.84 -8.76
C GLU A 101 -5.49 -5.78 -7.66
N ILE A 102 -6.61 -5.10 -7.44
CA ILE A 102 -6.79 -4.18 -6.32
C ILE A 102 -7.44 -4.92 -5.16
N VAL A 103 -6.79 -4.96 -4.01
CA VAL A 103 -7.36 -5.49 -2.76
C VAL A 103 -7.67 -4.32 -1.84
N PHE A 104 -8.94 -3.93 -1.80
CA PHE A 104 -9.42 -2.87 -0.91
C PHE A 104 -9.77 -3.45 0.46
N VAL A 105 -9.13 -2.95 1.52
CA VAL A 105 -9.45 -3.34 2.89
C VAL A 105 -10.45 -2.33 3.47
N ASP A 106 -11.72 -2.71 3.45
CA ASP A 106 -12.83 -1.90 3.93
C ASP A 106 -12.92 -2.01 5.45
N THR A 107 -12.54 -0.93 6.13
CA THR A 107 -12.54 -0.83 7.59
C THR A 107 -13.29 0.43 8.00
N PRO A 108 -14.23 0.33 8.95
CA PRO A 108 -14.88 1.52 9.51
C PRO A 108 -13.85 2.55 9.99
N ARG A 109 -14.07 3.81 9.65
CA ARG A 109 -13.15 4.92 9.94
C ARG A 109 -12.84 5.02 11.43
N ASP A 110 -13.83 4.84 12.29
CA ASP A 110 -13.70 4.89 13.75
C ASP A 110 -12.79 3.78 14.28
N VAL A 111 -12.97 2.54 13.81
CA VAL A 111 -12.13 1.38 14.15
C VAL A 111 -10.69 1.65 13.74
N ALA A 112 -10.46 2.10 12.51
CA ALA A 112 -9.10 2.34 12.05
C ALA A 112 -8.44 3.54 12.72
N LEU A 113 -9.18 4.61 13.02
CA LEU A 113 -8.68 5.72 13.83
C LEU A 113 -8.38 5.27 15.27
N GLN A 114 -9.13 4.33 15.84
CA GLN A 114 -8.81 3.73 17.13
C GLN A 114 -7.47 2.98 17.07
N ARG A 115 -7.29 2.10 16.08
CA ARG A 115 -6.02 1.36 15.87
C ARG A 115 -4.83 2.30 15.70
N ILE A 116 -4.99 3.43 15.00
CA ILE A 116 -3.93 4.43 14.86
C ILE A 116 -3.54 5.05 16.21
N ARG A 117 -4.49 5.30 17.12
CA ARG A 117 -4.19 5.81 18.48
C ARG A 117 -3.43 4.79 19.33
N GLU A 118 -3.56 3.52 19.01
CA GLU A 118 -2.90 2.43 19.73
C GLU A 118 -1.47 2.18 19.24
N ARG A 119 -1.06 2.78 18.10
CA ARG A 119 0.31 2.68 17.61
C ARG A 119 1.32 3.29 18.57
N ARG A 120 2.50 2.68 18.64
CA ARG A 120 3.59 3.07 19.56
C ARG A 120 4.87 3.46 18.82
N GLY A 121 4.95 3.19 17.52
CA GLY A 121 6.16 3.43 16.73
C GLY A 121 7.25 2.41 17.04
N GLU A 122 6.87 1.16 17.34
CA GLU A 122 7.81 0.09 17.67
C GLU A 122 8.51 -0.49 16.43
N ASP A 123 7.81 -0.54 15.30
CA ASP A 123 8.34 -1.00 14.01
C ASP A 123 7.74 -0.25 12.80
N ALA A 124 8.20 -0.62 11.60
CA ALA A 124 7.79 -0.01 10.33
C ALA A 124 6.27 -0.07 10.08
N ASN A 125 5.60 -1.15 10.48
CA ASN A 125 4.17 -1.33 10.30
C ASN A 125 3.34 -0.66 11.43
N ASP A 126 4.03 -0.10 12.43
CA ASP A 126 3.49 0.60 13.60
C ASP A 126 3.83 2.10 13.61
N ALA A 127 4.21 2.68 12.46
CA ALA A 127 4.57 4.10 12.38
C ALA A 127 3.48 5.03 12.92
N VAL A 128 3.89 6.02 13.72
CA VAL A 128 2.98 6.92 14.44
C VAL A 128 2.36 7.93 13.49
N LEU A 129 1.05 8.10 13.58
CA LEU A 129 0.31 9.08 12.81
C LEU A 129 -0.62 9.86 13.72
N SER A 130 -0.58 11.19 13.66
CA SER A 130 -1.53 12.01 14.42
C SER A 130 -2.96 11.70 13.96
N VAL A 131 -3.92 11.71 14.89
CA VAL A 131 -5.35 11.49 14.55
C VAL A 131 -5.85 12.52 13.53
N GLU A 132 -5.35 13.76 13.60
CA GLU A 132 -5.72 14.80 12.64
C GLU A 132 -5.19 14.48 11.23
N THR A 133 -3.92 14.09 11.11
CA THR A 133 -3.34 13.67 9.84
C THR A 133 -4.07 12.45 9.29
N ALA A 134 -4.35 11.46 10.14
CA ALA A 134 -5.15 10.30 9.75
C ALA A 134 -6.52 10.73 9.23
N ARG A 135 -7.24 11.62 9.91
CA ARG A 135 -8.52 12.14 9.44
C ARG A 135 -8.42 12.77 8.06
N ARG A 136 -7.40 13.61 7.82
CA ARG A 136 -7.15 14.22 6.49
C ARG A 136 -6.90 13.16 5.41
N PHE A 137 -6.16 12.10 5.72
CA PHE A 137 -5.96 10.97 4.80
C PHE A 137 -7.25 10.22 4.50
N TYR A 138 -8.13 10.04 5.49
CA TYR A 138 -9.46 9.47 5.26
C TYR A 138 -10.34 10.38 4.39
N ASP A 139 -10.35 11.68 4.67
CA ASP A 139 -11.21 12.64 3.96
C ASP A 139 -10.81 12.80 2.48
N GLY A 140 -9.53 12.58 2.16
CA GLY A 140 -9.01 12.56 0.78
C GLY A 140 -8.94 11.17 0.13
N PHE A 141 -9.46 10.12 0.77
CA PHE A 141 -9.39 8.76 0.25
C PHE A 141 -10.51 8.50 -0.77
N GLU A 142 -10.16 7.99 -1.94
CA GLU A 142 -11.10 7.62 -3.00
C GLU A 142 -11.25 6.10 -3.05
N ILE A 143 -12.46 5.60 -2.76
CA ILE A 143 -12.77 4.17 -2.78
C ILE A 143 -12.57 3.62 -4.21
N PRO A 144 -11.77 2.55 -4.40
CA PRO A 144 -11.58 1.97 -5.72
C PRO A 144 -12.87 1.33 -6.25
N THR A 145 -13.01 1.34 -7.56
CA THR A 145 -14.17 0.81 -8.28
C THR A 145 -13.76 -0.28 -9.27
N PRO A 146 -14.68 -1.16 -9.70
CA PRO A 146 -14.39 -2.15 -10.74
C PRO A 146 -13.92 -1.57 -12.09
N SER A 147 -14.11 -0.26 -12.32
CA SER A 147 -13.58 0.42 -13.51
C SER A 147 -12.05 0.53 -13.52
N GLU A 148 -11.40 0.30 -12.37
CA GLU A 148 -9.96 0.37 -12.18
C GLU A 148 -9.27 -1.00 -12.32
N GLY A 149 -10.02 -2.06 -12.64
CA GLY A 149 -9.50 -3.41 -12.83
C GLY A 149 -10.12 -4.43 -11.87
N PRO A 150 -9.55 -5.65 -11.78
CA PRO A 150 -9.99 -6.66 -10.84
C PRO A 150 -9.96 -6.10 -9.41
N LEU A 151 -11.11 -6.10 -8.74
CA LEU A 151 -11.27 -5.53 -7.40
C LEU A 151 -11.79 -6.59 -6.43
N THR A 152 -11.05 -6.81 -5.34
CA THR A 152 -11.45 -7.63 -4.21
C THR A 152 -11.62 -6.73 -2.99
N VAL A 153 -12.78 -6.80 -2.33
CA VAL A 153 -13.03 -6.08 -1.08
C VAL A 153 -12.91 -7.06 0.09
N VAL A 154 -12.06 -6.73 1.05
CA VAL A 154 -11.81 -7.53 2.26
C VAL A 154 -12.25 -6.72 3.47
N SER A 155 -12.97 -7.36 4.40
CA SER A 155 -13.29 -6.75 5.69
C SER A 155 -12.03 -6.62 6.53
N GLY A 156 -11.73 -5.41 7.02
CA GLY A 156 -10.64 -5.18 7.97
C GLY A 156 -11.05 -5.30 9.44
N ALA A 157 -12.22 -5.86 9.74
CA ALA A 157 -12.72 -6.07 11.10
C ALA A 157 -11.95 -7.17 11.83
#